data_AF-A0AAD6HE58-F1
#
_entry.id   AF-A0AAD6HE58-F1
#
_cell.length_a   1.000
_cell.length_b   1.000
_cell.length_c   1.000
_cell.angle_alpha   90.00
_cell.angle_beta   90.00
_cell.angle_gamma   90.00
#
_symmetry.space_group_name_H-M   'P 1'
#
loop_
_entity.id
_entity.type
_entity.pdbx_description
1 polymer ?
#
loop_
_entity_poly.entity_id
_entity_poly.type
_entity_poly.pdbx_seq_one_letter_code
_entity_poly.pdbx_strand_id
1 'polypeptide(L)'
;MPTTMHILCMLNVEGAPGVFEFKPSDGYNPYGSRKLAAMISVAEFPDSVNQWSMRVVIYSTPIRNLDRSWNCQNWVGDALEQLGAAGYLTAVQRESAYHQMIRVVMQARDGSSA
;
A
#
# COMPACT_ATOMS: atom_id res chain seq x y z
N MET A 1 2.36 9.08 -30.76
CA MET A 1 2.05 7.87 -29.98
C MET A 1 1.68 8.33 -28.58
N PRO A 2 0.52 7.98 -28.01
CA PRO A 2 0.25 8.35 -26.64
C PRO A 2 0.98 7.34 -25.75
N THR A 3 2.03 7.82 -25.07
CA THR A 3 2.65 7.13 -23.95
C THR A 3 1.55 6.88 -22.93
N THR A 4 1.24 5.62 -22.62
CA THR A 4 0.28 5.27 -21.56
C THR A 4 0.69 6.00 -20.28
N MET A 5 -0.07 7.04 -19.91
CA MET A 5 0.09 7.72 -18.65
C MET A 5 -0.35 6.72 -17.58
N HIS A 6 0.60 5.97 -17.02
CA HIS A 6 0.36 5.30 -15.75
C HIS A 6 0.06 6.40 -14.75
N ILE A 7 -1.21 6.54 -14.35
CA ILE A 7 -1.59 7.49 -13.31
C ILE A 7 -1.00 6.93 -12.01
N LEU A 8 0.21 7.42 -11.68
CA LEU A 8 0.86 7.15 -10.41
C LEU A 8 -0.03 7.75 -9.32
N CYS A 9 -0.51 6.91 -8.42
CA CYS A 9 -1.33 7.31 -7.30
C CYS A 9 -0.82 6.56 -6.07
N MET A 10 -0.41 7.31 -5.06
CA MET A 10 -0.09 6.75 -3.75
C MET A 10 -1.33 6.88 -2.88
N LEU A 11 -1.75 5.75 -2.30
CA LEU A 11 -2.84 5.69 -1.34
C LEU A 11 -2.24 5.24 -0.01
N ASN A 12 -2.33 6.06 1.03
CA ASN A 12 -1.86 5.72 2.37
C ASN A 12 -2.81 6.24 3.45
N VAL A 13 -2.48 5.90 4.70
CA VAL A 13 -3.06 6.50 5.89
C VAL A 13 -1.97 7.19 6.69
N GLU A 14 -2.27 8.39 7.17
CA GLU A 14 -1.35 9.24 7.92
C GLU A 14 -1.99 9.70 9.23
N GLY A 15 -1.17 9.98 10.24
CA GLY A 15 -1.63 10.45 11.55
C GLY A 15 -0.99 9.68 12.71
N ALA A 16 -1.52 9.95 13.91
CA ALA A 16 -1.12 9.28 15.14
C ALA A 16 -2.16 8.22 15.54
N PRO A 17 -1.81 7.28 16.44
CA PRO A 17 -2.76 6.31 16.98
C PRO A 17 -4.04 7.00 17.48
N GLY A 18 -5.19 6.57 16.94
CA GLY A 18 -6.50 7.11 17.29
C GLY A 18 -7.03 8.23 16.39
N VAL A 19 -6.20 8.76 15.48
CA VAL A 19 -6.54 9.90 14.61
C VAL A 19 -5.96 9.75 13.21
N PHE A 20 -5.87 8.52 12.69
CA PHE A 20 -5.43 8.27 11.32
C PHE A 20 -6.49 8.75 10.30
N GLU A 21 -6.00 9.25 9.17
CA GLU A 21 -6.80 9.71 8.05
C GLU A 21 -6.27 9.12 6.74
N PHE A 22 -7.17 8.85 5.79
CA PHE A 22 -6.80 8.45 4.45
C PHE A 22 -6.24 9.64 3.65
N LYS A 23 -5.12 9.46 2.96
CA LYS A 23 -4.47 10.49 2.14
C LYS A 23 -4.17 9.93 0.74
N PRO A 24 -4.94 10.31 -0.29
CA PRO A 24 -4.59 10.04 -1.67
C PRO A 24 -3.60 11.09 -2.18
N SER A 25 -2.58 10.66 -2.92
CA SER A 25 -1.63 11.53 -3.61
C SER A 25 -1.55 11.13 -5.09
N ASP A 26 -2.32 11.81 -5.92
CA ASP A 26 -2.26 11.65 -7.37
C ASP A 26 -1.01 12.34 -7.93
N GLY A 27 -0.35 11.68 -8.89
CA GLY A 27 0.88 12.17 -9.52
C GLY A 27 2.14 12.04 -8.66
N TYR A 28 2.04 11.45 -7.47
CA TYR A 28 3.20 11.23 -6.62
C TYR A 28 4.10 10.13 -7.20
N ASN A 29 5.37 10.46 -7.43
CA ASN A 29 6.38 9.52 -7.87
C ASN A 29 7.16 8.95 -6.67
N PRO A 30 6.92 7.70 -6.25
CA PRO A 30 7.59 7.10 -5.10
C PRO A 30 9.08 6.81 -5.35
N TYR A 31 9.51 6.65 -6.61
CA TYR A 31 10.88 6.28 -6.95
C TYR A 31 11.92 7.38 -6.62
N GLY A 32 11.48 8.64 -6.53
CA GLY A 32 12.34 9.78 -6.16
C GLY A 32 12.33 10.12 -4.67
N SER A 33 11.57 9.38 -3.86
CA SER A 33 11.34 9.75 -2.46
C SER A 33 12.48 9.32 -1.55
N ARG A 34 13.08 10.27 -0.84
CA ARG A 34 14.06 9.98 0.22
C ARG A 34 13.43 9.46 1.51
N LYS A 35 12.09 9.52 1.64
CA LYS A 35 11.35 9.09 2.83
C LYS A 35 10.85 7.65 2.72
N LEU A 36 11.04 7.01 1.57
CA LEU A 36 10.57 5.65 1.32
C LEU A 36 11.70 4.66 1.59
N ALA A 37 11.54 3.80 2.60
CA ALA A 37 12.57 2.83 2.96
C ALA A 37 12.77 1.76 1.86
N ALA A 38 11.68 1.28 1.26
CA ALA A 38 11.71 0.33 0.15
C ALA A 38 10.41 0.38 -0.66
N MET A 39 10.46 -0.14 -1.89
CA MET A 39 9.29 -0.47 -2.70
C MET A 39 9.18 -1.98 -2.84
N ILE A 40 7.97 -2.50 -2.61
CA ILE A 40 7.65 -3.92 -2.76
C ILE A 40 6.69 -4.05 -3.93
N SER A 41 7.10 -4.77 -4.97
CA SER A 41 6.19 -5.12 -6.06
C SER A 41 5.30 -6.28 -5.63
N VAL A 42 3.99 -6.08 -5.68
CA VAL A 42 2.99 -7.07 -5.25
C VAL A 42 2.44 -7.87 -6.42
N ALA A 43 2.06 -7.17 -7.49
CA ALA A 43 1.49 -7.76 -8.70
C ALA A 43 1.62 -6.80 -9.88
N GLU A 44 1.64 -7.37 -11.08
CA GLU A 44 1.46 -6.64 -12.33
C GLU A 44 0.08 -6.97 -12.90
N PHE A 45 -0.59 -5.93 -13.39
CA PHE A 45 -1.93 -6.05 -13.95
C PHE A 45 -1.90 -5.71 -15.44
N PRO A 46 -2.64 -6.44 -16.29
CA PRO A 46 -2.79 -6.05 -17.69
C PRO A 46 -3.57 -4.74 -17.80
N ASP A 47 -3.35 -3.99 -18.88
CA ASP A 47 -4.00 -2.68 -19.14
C ASP A 47 -5.53 -2.75 -19.20
N SER A 48 -6.10 -3.96 -19.37
CA SER A 48 -7.54 -4.20 -19.33
C SER A 48 -8.15 -4.07 -17.93
N VAL A 49 -7.35 -4.09 -16.87
CA VAL A 49 -7.82 -3.93 -15.50
C VAL A 49 -8.13 -2.45 -15.23
N ASN A 50 -9.38 -2.17 -14.82
CA ASN A 50 -9.80 -0.83 -14.50
C ASN A 50 -9.16 -0.34 -13.18
N GLN A 51 -8.18 0.55 -13.29
CA GLN A 51 -7.50 1.16 -12.14
C GLN A 51 -8.47 1.89 -11.20
N TRP A 52 -9.56 2.49 -11.69
CA TRP A 52 -10.53 3.16 -10.83
C TRP A 52 -11.23 2.19 -9.89
N SER A 53 -11.62 1.02 -10.38
CA SER A 53 -12.26 -0.01 -9.56
C SER A 53 -11.32 -0.50 -8.46
N MET A 54 -10.03 -0.70 -8.76
CA MET A 54 -9.03 -1.05 -7.74
C MET A 54 -8.88 0.05 -6.69
N ARG A 55 -8.82 1.32 -7.09
CA ARG A 55 -8.72 2.45 -6.15
C ARG A 55 -9.93 2.51 -5.23
N VAL A 56 -11.13 2.27 -5.75
CA VAL A 56 -12.36 2.23 -4.94
C VAL A 56 -12.27 1.14 -3.88
N VAL A 57 -11.78 -0.06 -4.22
CA VAL A 57 -11.56 -1.15 -3.27
C VAL A 57 -10.55 -0.78 -2.19
N ILE A 58 -9.43 -0.14 -2.56
CA ILE A 58 -8.43 0.31 -1.58
C ILE A 58 -9.01 1.42 -0.69
N TYR A 59 -9.74 2.37 -1.28
CA TYR A 59 -10.40 3.47 -0.57
C TYR A 59 -11.43 2.98 0.46
N SER A 60 -12.12 1.87 0.18
CA SER A 60 -13.06 1.26 1.12
C SER A 60 -12.39 0.53 2.29
N THR A 61 -11.06 0.58 2.40
CA THR A 61 -10.32 -0.02 3.53
C THR A 61 -10.60 0.74 4.83
N PRO A 62 -11.24 0.10 5.84
CA PRO A 62 -11.59 0.76 7.08
C PRO A 62 -10.36 1.27 7.85
N ILE A 63 -10.48 2.46 8.43
CA ILE A 63 -9.51 2.99 9.39
C ILE A 63 -10.04 2.74 10.79
N ARG A 64 -9.31 1.96 11.60
CA ARG A 64 -9.76 1.52 12.92
C ARG A 64 -9.17 2.37 14.04
N ASN A 65 -9.53 3.65 14.07
CA ASN A 65 -9.04 4.60 15.08
C ASN A 65 -9.42 4.26 16.53
N LEU A 66 -10.41 3.38 16.76
CA LEU A 66 -10.76 2.95 18.11
C LEU A 66 -9.81 1.88 18.67
N ASP A 67 -9.04 1.21 17.80
CA ASP A 67 -8.09 0.17 18.18
C ASP A 67 -6.70 0.78 18.39
N ARG A 68 -6.21 0.74 19.63
CA ARG A 68 -4.91 1.32 20.01
C ARG A 68 -3.71 0.54 19.46
N SER A 69 -3.91 -0.71 19.04
CA SER A 69 -2.86 -1.54 18.43
C SER A 69 -2.78 -1.37 16.91
N TRP A 70 -3.82 -0.77 16.33
CA TRP A 70 -3.92 -0.55 14.89
C TRP A 70 -3.02 0.60 14.42
N ASN A 71 -2.43 0.43 13.25
CA ASN A 71 -1.47 1.36 12.66
C ASN A 71 -1.48 1.27 11.12
N CYS A 72 -0.68 2.10 10.45
CA CYS A 72 -0.63 2.16 8.99
C CYS A 72 -0.26 0.84 8.31
N GLN A 73 0.53 -0.03 8.94
CA GLN A 73 0.88 -1.34 8.37
C GLN A 73 -0.31 -2.30 8.39
N ASN A 74 -1.14 -2.23 9.43
CA ASN A 74 -2.41 -2.98 9.47
C ASN A 74 -3.33 -2.55 8.34
N TRP A 75 -3.42 -1.24 8.06
CA TRP A 75 -4.21 -0.72 6.93
C TRP A 75 -3.74 -1.27 5.58
N VAL A 76 -2.43 -1.30 5.33
CA VAL A 76 -1.86 -1.89 4.10
C VAL A 76 -2.26 -3.36 3.99
N GLY A 77 -2.23 -4.09 5.10
CA GLY A 77 -2.69 -5.47 5.15
C GLY A 77 -4.17 -5.61 4.78
N ASP A 78 -5.04 -4.88 5.47
CA ASP A 78 -6.49 -4.89 5.22
C ASP A 78 -6.80 -4.53 3.76
N ALA A 79 -6.07 -3.58 3.15
CA ALA A 79 -6.23 -3.21 1.75
C ALA A 79 -5.82 -4.34 0.78
N LEU A 80 -4.72 -5.04 1.05
CA LEU A 80 -4.29 -6.21 0.27
C LEU A 80 -5.29 -7.37 0.38
N GLU A 81 -5.91 -7.54 1.55
CA GLU A 81 -6.98 -8.53 1.73
C GLU A 81 -8.22 -8.18 0.90
N GLN A 82 -8.64 -6.91 0.90
CA GLN A 82 -9.77 -6.48 0.06
C GLN A 82 -9.50 -6.65 -1.44
N LEU A 83 -8.28 -6.35 -1.90
CA LEU A 83 -7.89 -6.61 -3.29
C LEU A 83 -7.92 -8.11 -3.63
N GLY A 84 -7.54 -8.97 -2.68
CA GLY A 84 -7.68 -10.42 -2.83
C GLY A 84 -9.14 -10.86 -2.92
N ALA A 85 -9.99 -10.36 -2.03
CA ALA A 85 -11.43 -10.66 -2.00
C ALA A 85 -12.15 -10.18 -3.28
N ALA A 86 -11.71 -9.07 -3.87
CA ALA A 86 -12.22 -8.56 -5.14
C ALA A 86 -11.65 -9.30 -6.37
N GLY A 87 -10.76 -10.28 -6.19
CA GLY A 87 -10.19 -11.09 -7.25
C GLY A 87 -8.99 -10.46 -7.98
N TYR A 88 -8.45 -9.35 -7.49
CA TYR A 88 -7.26 -8.71 -8.07
C TYR A 88 -5.97 -9.41 -7.65
N LEU A 89 -5.91 -9.97 -6.44
CA LEU A 89 -4.72 -10.66 -5.94
C LEU A 89 -5.01 -12.11 -5.62
N THR A 90 -4.04 -12.97 -5.94
CA THR A 90 -4.02 -14.35 -5.44
C THR A 90 -3.57 -14.38 -3.98
N ALA A 91 -3.91 -15.46 -3.28
CA ALA A 91 -3.41 -15.70 -1.93
C ALA A 91 -1.87 -15.68 -1.88
N VAL A 92 -1.19 -16.25 -2.88
CA VAL A 92 0.28 -16.29 -2.95
C VAL A 92 0.88 -14.89 -3.06
N GLN A 93 0.32 -14.02 -3.91
CA GLN A 93 0.78 -12.63 -4.04
C GLN A 93 0.58 -11.85 -2.74
N ARG A 94 -0.56 -12.03 -2.08
CA ARG A 94 -0.86 -11.40 -0.79
C ARG A 94 0.11 -11.83 0.30
N GLU A 95 0.31 -13.14 0.50
CA GLU A 95 1.25 -13.67 1.49
C GLU A 95 2.70 -13.23 1.21
N SER A 96 3.10 -13.19 -0.06
CA SER A 96 4.42 -12.68 -0.45
C SER A 96 4.59 -11.21 -0.08
N ALA A 97 3.58 -10.37 -0.34
CA ALA A 97 3.61 -8.95 0.01
C ALA A 97 3.75 -8.73 1.52
N TYR A 98 2.99 -9.48 2.33
CA TYR A 98 3.09 -9.44 3.79
C TYR A 98 4.49 -9.81 4.29
N HIS A 99 5.05 -10.92 3.81
CA HIS A 99 6.39 -11.35 4.21
C HIS A 99 7.47 -10.32 3.83
N GLN A 100 7.36 -9.73 2.64
CA GLN A 100 8.28 -8.69 2.20
C GLN A 100 8.16 -7.42 3.06
N MET A 101 6.94 -7.01 3.41
CA MET A 101 6.69 -5.85 4.28
C MET A 101 7.34 -6.06 5.66
N ILE A 102 7.17 -7.24 6.27
CA ILE A 102 7.81 -7.59 7.54
C ILE A 102 9.33 -7.52 7.42
N ARG A 103 9.91 -8.08 6.35
CA ARG A 103 11.37 -8.04 6.12
C ARG A 103 11.89 -6.61 6.05
N VAL A 104 11.22 -5.73 5.30
CA VAL A 104 11.61 -4.32 5.18
C VAL A 104 11.53 -3.60 6.53
N VAL A 105 10.44 -3.80 7.29
CA VAL A 105 10.28 -3.17 8.61
C VAL A 105 11.35 -3.64 9.59
N MET A 106 11.71 -4.93 9.56
CA MET A 106 12.77 -5.47 10.41
C MET A 106 14.14 -4.93 10.01
N GLN A 107 14.46 -4.91 8.72
CA GLN A 107 15.75 -4.38 8.21
C GLN A 107 15.91 -2.88 8.46
N ALA A 108 14.81 -2.12 8.40
CA ALA A 108 14.83 -0.69 8.71
C ALA A 108 15.17 -0.40 10.18
N ARG A 109 14.99 -1.36 11.08
CA ARG A 109 15.25 -1.21 12.52
C ARG A 109 16.72 -1.39 12.89
N ASP A 110 17.52 -1.98 12.01
CA ASP A 110 18.96 -2.22 12.23
C ASP A 110 19.85 -1.08 11.68
N GLY A 111 19.25 0.03 11.26
CA GLY A 111 19.92 1.23 10.77
C GLY A 111 20.46 2.19 11.85
N SER A 112 20.96 1.67 12.97
CA SER A 112 21.75 2.43 13.94
C SER A 112 23.00 1.66 14.34
N SER A 113 24.04 1.77 13.50
CA SER A 113 25.45 1.71 13.89
C SER A 113 26.35 2.07 12.70
N ALA A 114 26.64 3.37 12.54
CA ALA A 114 27.93 3.91 12.07
C ALA A 114 27.91 5.42 12.23
#